data_AF-A0A8T6DRI3-F1
#
_entry.id   AF-A0A8T6DRI3-F1
#
_cell.length_a   1.000
_cell.length_b   1.000
_cell.length_c   1.000
_cell.angle_alpha   90.00
_cell.angle_beta   90.00
_cell.angle_gamma   90.00
#
_symmetry.space_group_name_H-M   'P 1'
#
loop_
_entity.id
_entity.type
_entity.pdbx_description
1 polymer ?
#
loop_
_entity_poly.entity_id
_entity_poly.type
_entity_poly.pdbx_seq_one_letter_code
_entity_poly.pdbx_strand_id
1 'polypeptide(L)'
;MKQSKPLLEIFDSPKNDLLWEDENGKLQAKFRDDVEKVLEAFEVFRNEQRGDGKNLRLIRTRRSISERGGIAALDGIVNRKKAAMGFAILEEAGRLDLSFEKIVAGTHASLFDKDTVDVARKRLREK
;
A
#
# COMPACT_ATOMS: atom_id res chain seq x y z
N MET A 1 0.75 18.14 -27.62
CA MET A 1 0.01 17.02 -27.01
C MET A 1 1.02 16.10 -26.33
N LYS A 2 1.06 16.03 -24.99
CA LYS A 2 1.95 15.09 -24.30
C LYS A 2 1.32 13.70 -24.37
N GLN A 3 1.94 12.79 -25.12
CA GLN A 3 1.52 11.39 -25.16
C GLN A 3 1.64 10.81 -23.75
N SER A 4 0.51 10.34 -23.22
CA SER A 4 0.48 9.63 -21.94
C SER A 4 1.09 8.26 -22.17
N LYS A 5 2.24 7.99 -21.55
CA LYS A 5 2.86 6.66 -21.58
C LYS A 5 1.88 5.64 -20.97
N PRO A 6 1.77 4.43 -21.53
CA PRO A 6 0.93 3.39 -20.97
C PRO A 6 1.37 3.09 -19.53
N LEU A 7 0.41 3.04 -18.61
CA LEU A 7 0.64 2.88 -17.16
C LEU A 7 1.57 1.70 -16.83
N LEU A 8 1.57 0.63 -17.64
CA LEU A 8 2.43 -0.55 -17.48
C LEU A 8 3.93 -0.24 -17.63
N GLU A 9 4.33 0.66 -18.55
CA GLU A 9 5.74 1.01 -18.75
C GLU A 9 6.31 1.88 -17.63
N ILE A 10 5.45 2.56 -16.87
CA ILE A 10 5.89 3.33 -15.71
C ILE A 10 6.39 2.37 -14.62
N PHE A 11 5.73 1.21 -14.42
CA PHE A 11 6.05 0.26 -13.36
C PHE A 11 7.34 -0.52 -13.59
N ASP A 12 7.77 -0.67 -14.84
CA ASP A 12 8.97 -1.44 -15.24
C ASP A 12 10.23 -0.56 -15.43
N SER A 13 10.17 0.70 -15.00
CA SER A 13 11.30 1.62 -15.12
C SER A 13 12.31 1.41 -13.97
N PRO A 14 13.62 1.29 -14.24
CA PRO A 14 14.65 1.16 -13.20
C PRO A 14 14.70 2.34 -12.22
N LYS A 15 14.09 3.48 -12.56
CA LYS A 15 13.90 4.60 -11.63
C LYS A 15 12.90 4.32 -10.51
N ASN A 16 12.01 3.35 -10.67
CA ASN A 16 11.07 2.96 -9.61
C ASN A 16 11.70 2.02 -8.60
N ASP A 17 12.70 1.23 -8.96
CA ASP A 17 13.39 0.34 -8.02
C ASP A 17 14.13 1.15 -6.93
N LEU A 18 14.67 2.32 -7.29
CA LEU A 18 15.24 3.31 -6.36
C LEU A 18 14.25 3.84 -5.29
N LEU A 19 12.94 3.68 -5.52
CA LEU A 19 11.89 4.13 -4.60
C LEU A 19 11.50 3.07 -3.54
N TRP A 20 12.18 1.93 -3.56
CA TRP A 20 12.01 0.81 -2.62
C TRP A 20 13.31 0.47 -1.86
N GLU A 21 14.31 1.32 -2.00
CA GLU A 21 15.60 1.17 -1.33
C GLU A 21 15.53 1.73 0.10
N ASP A 22 16.21 1.04 1.03
CA ASP A 22 16.46 1.57 2.37
C ASP A 22 17.56 2.66 2.35
N GLU A 23 17.91 3.19 3.53
CA GLU A 23 18.98 4.17 3.71
C GLU A 23 20.37 3.71 3.19
N ASN A 24 20.52 2.41 2.89
CA ASN A 24 21.73 1.80 2.36
C ASN A 24 21.65 1.51 0.85
N GLY A 25 20.59 1.96 0.16
CA GLY A 25 20.40 1.68 -1.26
C GLY A 25 20.00 0.23 -1.55
N LYS A 26 19.57 -0.54 -0.53
CA LYS A 26 19.20 -1.94 -0.72
C LYS A 26 17.71 -2.05 -1.01
N LEU A 27 17.38 -2.59 -2.18
CA LEU A 27 16.01 -2.92 -2.55
C LEU A 27 15.38 -3.85 -1.50
N GLN A 28 14.34 -3.39 -0.83
CA GLN A 28 13.61 -4.21 0.13
C GLN A 28 12.58 -5.09 -0.58
N ALA A 29 13.07 -6.10 -1.32
CA ALA A 29 12.22 -7.01 -2.09
C ALA A 29 11.05 -7.56 -1.26
N LYS A 30 11.31 -7.94 0.00
CA LYS A 30 10.28 -8.42 0.91
C LYS A 30 9.22 -7.37 1.25
N PHE A 31 9.60 -6.10 1.43
CA PHE A 31 8.66 -5.01 1.68
C PHE A 31 7.77 -4.75 0.45
N ARG A 32 8.37 -4.73 -0.75
CA ARG A 32 7.63 -4.62 -2.00
C ARG A 32 6.63 -5.77 -2.16
N ASP A 33 7.05 -7.01 -1.94
CA ASP A 33 6.19 -8.19 -2.02
C ASP A 33 5.02 -8.11 -1.04
N ASP A 34 5.26 -7.67 0.19
CA ASP A 34 4.20 -7.54 1.19
C ASP A 34 3.22 -6.42 0.82
N VAL A 35 3.69 -5.30 0.26
CA VAL A 35 2.82 -4.22 -0.24
C VAL A 35 1.96 -4.70 -1.41
N GLU A 36 2.54 -5.44 -2.36
CA GLU A 36 1.79 -6.00 -3.49
C GLU A 36 0.72 -6.99 -3.03
N LYS A 37 1.02 -7.88 -2.07
CA LYS A 37 0.02 -8.78 -1.48
C LYS A 37 -1.16 -8.04 -0.88
N VAL A 38 -0.93 -6.93 -0.18
CA VAL A 38 -2.01 -6.11 0.39
C VAL A 38 -2.85 -5.44 -0.72
N LEU A 39 -2.22 -4.94 -1.77
CA LEU A 39 -2.92 -4.36 -2.91
C LEU A 39 -3.80 -5.38 -3.61
N GLU A 40 -3.28 -6.59 -3.86
CA GLU A 40 -4.02 -7.69 -4.47
C GLU A 40 -5.18 -8.12 -3.57
N ALA A 41 -4.95 -8.27 -2.27
CA ALA A 41 -6.00 -8.60 -1.31
C ALA A 41 -7.14 -7.58 -1.37
N PHE A 42 -6.82 -6.28 -1.30
CA PHE A 42 -7.82 -5.24 -1.43
C PHE A 42 -8.60 -5.32 -2.75
N GLU A 43 -7.93 -5.58 -3.87
CA GLU A 43 -8.57 -5.72 -5.18
C GLU A 43 -9.54 -6.92 -5.18
N VAL A 44 -9.14 -8.07 -4.62
CA VAL A 44 -9.98 -9.27 -4.48
C VAL A 44 -11.20 -9.00 -3.63
N PHE A 45 -11.02 -8.60 -2.37
CA PHE A 45 -12.15 -8.38 -1.44
C PHE A 45 -13.13 -7.32 -1.96
N ARG A 46 -12.62 -6.28 -2.60
CA ARG A 46 -13.46 -5.23 -3.16
C ARG A 46 -14.25 -5.69 -4.39
N ASN A 47 -13.66 -6.53 -5.24
CA ASN A 47 -14.35 -7.08 -6.41
C ASN A 47 -15.43 -8.08 -5.97
N GLU A 48 -15.15 -8.89 -4.95
CA GLU A 48 -16.14 -9.77 -4.31
C GLU A 48 -17.31 -8.97 -3.73
N GLN A 49 -17.06 -7.87 -3.00
CA GLN A 49 -18.13 -7.02 -2.46
C GLN A 49 -18.98 -6.32 -3.55
N ARG A 50 -18.38 -5.94 -4.69
CA ARG A 50 -19.12 -5.23 -5.75
C ARG A 50 -20.06 -6.15 -6.52
N GLY A 51 -19.67 -7.40 -6.77
CA GLY A 51 -20.47 -8.38 -7.52
C GLY A 51 -20.82 -7.98 -8.96
N ASP A 52 -20.26 -6.89 -9.50
CA ASP A 52 -20.59 -6.33 -10.82
C ASP A 52 -19.76 -6.92 -11.97
N GLY A 53 -18.93 -7.93 -11.67
CA GLY A 53 -18.06 -8.62 -12.62
C GLY A 53 -16.90 -7.77 -13.15
N LYS A 54 -16.70 -6.54 -12.64
CA LYS A 54 -15.62 -5.65 -13.07
C LYS A 54 -14.44 -5.75 -12.12
N ASN A 55 -13.28 -6.14 -12.66
CA ASN A 55 -12.03 -6.13 -11.90
C ASN A 55 -11.58 -4.68 -11.65
N LEU A 56 -11.80 -4.20 -10.43
CA LEU A 56 -11.26 -2.92 -10.00
C LEU A 56 -9.78 -3.08 -9.66
N ARG A 57 -8.98 -2.21 -10.27
CA ARG A 57 -7.56 -2.07 -9.94
C ARG A 57 -7.35 -0.80 -9.12
N LEU A 58 -6.52 -0.83 -8.09
CA LEU A 58 -6.19 0.31 -7.23
C LEU A 58 -5.22 1.28 -7.92
N ILE A 59 -5.59 1.75 -9.12
CA ILE A 59 -4.75 2.56 -10.01
C ILE A 59 -4.18 3.77 -9.29
N ARG A 60 -4.97 4.44 -8.44
CA ARG A 60 -4.51 5.62 -7.69
C ARG A 60 -3.48 5.27 -6.61
N THR A 61 -3.63 4.16 -5.91
CA THR A 61 -2.68 3.71 -4.89
C THR A 61 -1.39 3.24 -5.53
N ARG A 62 -1.50 2.38 -6.57
CA ARG A 62 -0.36 1.91 -7.36
C ARG A 62 0.42 3.07 -7.99
N ARG A 63 -0.29 4.07 -8.52
CA ARG A 63 0.33 5.30 -9.01
C ARG A 63 1.04 6.09 -7.91
N SER A 64 0.43 6.26 -6.74
CA SER A 64 1.06 6.94 -5.60
C SER A 64 2.35 6.24 -5.15
N ILE A 65 2.35 4.90 -5.14
CA ILE A 65 3.52 4.09 -4.82
C ILE A 65 4.60 4.26 -5.88
N SER A 66 4.24 4.21 -7.17
CA SER A 66 5.21 4.41 -8.25
C SER A 66 5.78 5.82 -8.29
N GLU A 67 5.02 6.86 -7.92
CA GLU A 67 5.49 8.24 -7.96
C GLU A 67 6.32 8.64 -6.73
N ARG A 68 6.05 8.04 -5.56
CA ARG A 68 6.61 8.48 -4.27
C ARG A 68 7.44 7.42 -3.54
N GLY A 69 7.37 6.18 -3.97
CA GLY A 69 7.89 5.02 -3.26
C GLY A 69 6.93 4.43 -2.24
N GLY A 70 7.21 3.18 -1.88
CA GLY A 70 6.36 2.40 -0.98
C GLY A 70 6.25 3.01 0.41
N ILE A 71 7.39 3.40 1.00
CA ILE A 71 7.44 3.95 2.37
C ILE A 71 6.63 5.25 2.44
N ALA A 72 6.96 6.25 1.62
CA ALA A 72 6.26 7.54 1.62
C ALA A 72 4.77 7.42 1.24
N ALA A 73 4.41 6.49 0.36
CA ALA A 73 3.02 6.24 0.02
C ALA A 73 2.24 5.63 1.20
N LEU A 74 2.80 4.61 1.87
CA LEU A 74 2.17 3.97 3.03
C LEU A 74 2.08 4.92 4.22
N ASP A 75 3.14 5.69 4.49
CA ASP A 75 3.15 6.73 5.52
C ASP A 75 1.99 7.72 5.31
N GLY A 76 1.88 8.26 4.10
CA GLY A 76 0.79 9.18 3.74
C GLY A 76 -0.60 8.55 3.66
N ILE A 77 -0.73 7.22 3.69
CA ILE A 77 -2.01 6.50 3.79
C ILE A 77 -2.38 6.27 5.25
N VAL A 78 -1.43 5.82 6.06
CA VAL A 78 -1.63 5.55 7.49
C VAL A 78 -1.88 6.85 8.25
N ASN A 79 -1.16 7.94 7.94
CA ASN A 79 -1.32 9.21 8.66
C ASN A 79 -2.57 10.03 8.29
N ARG A 80 -3.44 9.52 7.41
CA ARG A 80 -4.69 10.23 7.05
C ARG A 80 -5.63 10.34 8.26
N LYS A 81 -6.39 11.44 8.36
CA LYS A 81 -7.41 11.58 9.43
C LYS A 81 -8.50 10.51 9.39
N LYS A 82 -8.85 10.04 8.19
CA LYS A 82 -9.81 8.95 7.99
C LYS A 82 -9.07 7.73 7.44
N ALA A 83 -9.40 6.55 7.99
CA ALA A 83 -8.91 5.28 7.47
C ALA A 83 -9.20 5.17 5.97
N ALA A 84 -8.27 4.55 5.24
CA ALA A 84 -8.46 4.32 3.82
C ALA A 84 -9.62 3.33 3.61
N MET A 85 -10.36 3.47 2.51
CA MET A 85 -11.46 2.57 2.17
C MET A 85 -11.02 1.10 2.15
N GLY A 86 -9.78 0.80 1.72
CA GLY A 86 -9.25 -0.57 1.76
C GLY A 86 -9.12 -1.12 3.18
N PHE A 87 -8.78 -0.28 4.16
CA PHE A 87 -8.70 -0.70 5.57
C PHE A 87 -10.07 -1.14 6.08
N ALA A 88 -11.11 -0.33 5.87
CA ALA A 88 -12.47 -0.67 6.27
C ALA A 88 -12.99 -1.96 5.61
N ILE A 89 -12.71 -2.15 4.32
CA ILE A 89 -13.09 -3.39 3.59
C ILE A 89 -12.43 -4.63 4.22
N LEU A 90 -11.15 -4.55 4.59
CA LEU A 90 -10.48 -5.68 5.24
C LEU A 90 -10.88 -5.85 6.70
N GLU A 91 -11.21 -4.78 7.38
CA GLU A 91 -11.77 -4.82 8.73
C GLU A 91 -13.09 -5.59 8.75
N GLU A 92 -14.02 -5.23 7.85
CA GLU A 92 -15.29 -5.94 7.65
C GLU A 92 -15.08 -7.41 7.29
N ALA A 93 -14.04 -7.73 6.51
CA ALA A 93 -13.68 -9.10 6.15
C ALA A 93 -12.89 -9.86 7.25
N GLY A 94 -12.54 -9.22 8.37
CA GLY A 94 -11.71 -9.82 9.42
C GLY A 94 -10.26 -10.08 9.01
N ARG A 95 -9.78 -9.41 7.96
CA ARG A 95 -8.48 -9.60 7.31
C ARG A 95 -7.51 -8.44 7.48
N LEU A 96 -7.51 -7.81 8.66
CA LEU A 96 -6.54 -6.76 8.99
C LEU A 96 -5.08 -7.24 8.94
N ASP A 97 -4.83 -8.56 8.93
CA ASP A 97 -3.52 -9.15 8.64
C ASP A 97 -2.99 -8.78 7.25
N LEU A 98 -3.88 -8.44 6.31
CA LEU A 98 -3.57 -8.02 4.96
C LEU A 98 -3.72 -6.49 4.77
N SER A 99 -3.55 -5.68 5.81
CA SER A 99 -3.64 -4.21 5.73
C SER A 99 -2.27 -3.53 5.64
N PHE A 100 -2.23 -2.28 5.15
CA PHE A 100 -1.01 -1.46 5.21
C PHE A 100 -0.60 -1.15 6.64
N GLU A 101 -1.57 -0.95 7.53
CA GLU A 101 -1.37 -0.75 8.96
C GLU A 101 -0.63 -1.94 9.57
N LYS A 102 -0.90 -3.17 9.11
CA LYS A 102 -0.17 -4.36 9.57
C LYS A 102 1.28 -4.39 9.09
N ILE A 103 1.55 -3.94 7.88
CA ILE A 103 2.92 -3.78 7.35
C ILE A 103 3.69 -2.77 8.21
N VAL A 104 3.10 -1.58 8.41
CA VAL A 104 3.70 -0.45 9.13
C VAL A 104 3.89 -0.75 10.62
N ALA A 105 2.91 -1.38 11.28
CA ALA A 105 3.00 -1.70 12.70
C ALA A 105 3.82 -2.97 13.00
N GLY A 106 4.07 -3.80 11.98
CA GLY A 106 4.57 -5.17 12.11
C GLY A 106 5.95 -5.34 11.48
N THR A 107 5.99 -6.18 10.43
CA THR A 107 7.22 -6.72 9.83
C THR A 107 8.20 -5.64 9.36
N HIS A 108 7.71 -4.45 9.03
CA HIS A 108 8.49 -3.38 8.43
C HIS A 108 8.47 -2.09 9.28
N ALA A 109 8.14 -2.18 10.57
CA ALA A 109 8.01 -1.02 11.44
C ALA A 109 9.29 -0.16 11.55
N SER A 110 10.47 -0.76 11.36
CA SER A 110 11.75 -0.04 11.36
C SER A 110 11.93 0.92 10.17
N LEU A 111 11.07 0.83 9.15
CA LEU A 111 11.12 1.71 7.97
C LEU A 111 10.31 2.99 8.12
N PHE A 112 9.57 3.13 9.22
CA PHE A 112 8.63 4.21 9.44
C PHE A 112 8.96 4.96 10.72
N ASP A 113 8.60 6.23 10.76
CA ASP A 113 8.72 7.04 11.95
C ASP A 113 7.83 6.49 13.07
N LYS A 114 8.27 6.69 14.32
CA LYS A 114 7.58 6.18 15.50
C LYS A 114 6.11 6.61 15.55
N ASP A 115 5.82 7.84 15.17
CA ASP A 115 4.46 8.38 15.17
C ASP A 115 3.55 7.62 14.19
N THR A 116 4.05 7.31 12.98
CA THR A 116 3.32 6.53 11.98
C THR A 116 3.06 5.11 12.46
N VAL A 117 4.06 4.48 13.09
CA VAL A 117 3.93 3.15 13.69
C VAL A 117 2.86 3.16 14.80
N ASP A 118 2.84 4.18 15.64
CA ASP A 118 1.88 4.32 16.73
C ASP A 118 0.45 4.56 16.21
N VAL A 119 0.29 5.35 15.13
CA VAL A 119 -1.01 5.50 14.44
C VAL A 119 -1.49 4.17 13.86
N ALA A 120 -0.62 3.42 13.20
CA ALA A 120 -0.97 2.11 12.64
C ALA A 120 -1.38 1.12 13.76
N ARG A 121 -0.61 1.08 14.86
CA ARG A 121 -0.93 0.23 16.02
C ARG A 121 -2.25 0.61 16.67
N LYS A 122 -2.53 1.91 16.78
CA LYS A 122 -3.80 2.41 17.31
C LYS A 122 -4.97 1.91 16.47
N ARG A 123 -4.91 2.07 15.15
CA ARG A 123 -5.95 1.58 14.22
C ARG A 123 -6.21 0.09 14.34
N LEU A 124 -5.15 -0.72 14.47
CA LEU A 124 -5.30 -2.17 14.63
C LEU A 124 -5.92 -2.58 15.98
N ARG A 125 -5.98 -1.69 16.97
CA ARG A 125 -6.56 -1.93 18.31
C ARG A 125 -7.99 -1.40 18.45
N GLU A 126 -8.34 -0.33 17.75
CA GLU A 126 -9.65 0.37 17.86
C GLU A 126 -10.81 -0.35 17.14
N LYS A 127 -10.90 -1.67 17.27
CA LYS A 127 -11.99 -2.49 16.68
C LYS A 127 -13.39 -1.97 17.03
#